data_AF-A0AA39W7K7-F1
#
_entry.id   AF-A0AA39W7K7-F1
#
_cell.length_a   1.000
_cell.length_b   1.000
_cell.length_c   1.000
_cell.angle_alpha   90.00
_cell.angle_beta   90.00
_cell.angle_gamma   90.00
#
_symmetry.space_group_name_H-M   'P 1'
#
loop_
_entity.id
_entity.type
_entity.pdbx_description
1 polymer ?
#
loop_
_entity_poly.entity_id
_entity_poly.type
_entity_poly.pdbx_seq_one_letter_code
_entity_poly.pdbx_strand_id
1 'polypeptide(L)'
;MASSSSMAATLSWSSSSLFHSFGGNVNENVKLLDKRSALLVFAQKKAKKTRKIILKEDVEDLGKKGQLLEVKAGFYRNFLHPMGKAQIVTPILLKEMKMEDERIEAEKKRVKEEAQQLALIFETVGAFKVKRKGGKGKQIFGSVTAQDLVDIIKAQLQRDVDKKIVSLPEIRETGEYIAELKLHSESKAEFGLMQKQGYRVASWIVIMCNLMCRDVLVV
;
A
#
# COMPACT_ATOMS: atom_id res chain seq x y z
N MET A 1 -27.82 -57.92 -24.34
CA MET A 1 -29.23 -57.64 -24.67
C MET A 1 -30.07 -57.89 -23.41
N ALA A 2 -30.54 -56.83 -22.77
CA ALA A 2 -31.76 -56.79 -21.97
C ALA A 2 -31.94 -55.34 -21.46
N SER A 3 -33.09 -54.80 -21.79
CA SER A 3 -33.55 -53.41 -21.68
C SER A 3 -34.28 -53.17 -20.35
N SER A 4 -34.29 -51.93 -19.85
CA SER A 4 -35.42 -51.26 -19.14
C SER A 4 -34.88 -50.03 -18.38
N SER A 5 -35.01 -48.81 -18.92
CA SER A 5 -36.13 -47.87 -18.78
C SER A 5 -36.22 -47.16 -17.41
N SER A 6 -36.16 -45.83 -17.48
CA SER A 6 -36.30 -44.83 -16.43
C SER A 6 -37.64 -44.89 -15.70
N MET A 7 -37.73 -44.23 -14.53
CA MET A 7 -38.74 -43.19 -14.23
C MET A 7 -38.51 -42.63 -12.81
N ALA A 8 -38.65 -41.29 -12.71
CA ALA A 8 -38.47 -40.50 -11.50
C ALA A 8 -39.68 -40.62 -10.55
N ALA A 9 -39.44 -40.73 -9.25
CA ALA A 9 -40.47 -40.73 -8.24
C ALA A 9 -40.82 -39.30 -7.80
N THR A 10 -42.00 -38.83 -8.20
CA THR A 10 -42.66 -37.64 -7.66
C THR A 10 -43.31 -37.98 -6.31
N LEU A 11 -42.83 -37.38 -5.23
CA LEU A 11 -43.46 -37.51 -3.91
C LEU A 11 -44.67 -36.57 -3.82
N SER A 12 -45.85 -37.13 -4.07
CA SER A 12 -47.15 -36.55 -3.71
C SER A 12 -47.45 -36.85 -2.25
N TRP A 13 -47.50 -35.82 -1.41
CA TRP A 13 -47.89 -35.95 -0.01
C TRP A 13 -49.42 -35.98 0.08
N SER A 14 -50.00 -37.18 0.01
CA SER A 14 -51.42 -37.40 0.25
C SER A 14 -51.69 -37.57 1.75
N SER A 15 -52.46 -36.64 2.28
CA SER A 15 -52.97 -36.57 3.65
C SER A 15 -53.77 -37.83 4.02
N SER A 16 -53.41 -38.49 5.12
CA SER A 16 -54.21 -39.58 5.71
C SER A 16 -54.78 -39.14 7.04
N SER A 17 -56.09 -38.98 7.09
CA SER A 17 -56.92 -38.78 8.26
C SER A 17 -57.04 -40.07 9.07
N LEU A 18 -56.61 -40.06 10.32
CA LEU A 18 -57.00 -41.03 11.35
C LEU A 18 -57.59 -40.26 12.53
N PHE A 19 -58.92 -40.13 12.48
CA PHE A 19 -59.75 -39.70 13.60
C PHE A 19 -60.21 -40.97 14.33
N HIS A 20 -59.80 -41.14 15.58
CA HIS A 20 -60.46 -42.06 16.52
C HIS A 20 -61.21 -41.22 17.54
N SER A 21 -62.53 -41.37 17.55
CA SER A 21 -63.41 -40.93 18.62
C SER A 21 -63.30 -41.89 19.80
N PHE A 22 -63.05 -41.35 20.99
CA PHE A 22 -63.53 -41.98 22.22
C PHE A 22 -64.09 -40.88 23.13
N GLY A 23 -65.38 -41.02 23.42
CA GLY A 23 -66.14 -40.07 24.22
C GLY A 23 -65.76 -40.10 25.69
N GLY A 24 -65.82 -38.93 26.30
CA GLY A 24 -65.79 -38.71 27.74
C GLY A 24 -66.67 -37.50 28.05
N ASN A 25 -67.72 -37.73 28.81
CA ASN A 25 -68.74 -36.79 29.24
C ASN A 25 -68.17 -35.74 30.21
N VAL A 26 -68.35 -34.45 29.91
CA VAL A 26 -68.21 -33.35 30.87
C VAL A 26 -69.43 -32.44 30.72
N ASN A 27 -70.35 -32.56 31.67
CA ASN A 27 -71.38 -31.56 31.92
C ASN A 27 -70.79 -30.46 32.81
N GLU A 28 -70.56 -29.28 32.26
CA GLU A 28 -70.83 -28.05 33.00
C GLU A 28 -71.03 -26.86 32.06
N ASN A 29 -72.02 -26.05 32.42
CA ASN A 29 -72.58 -24.95 31.67
C ASN A 29 -71.52 -23.91 31.27
N VAL A 30 -71.24 -23.77 29.97
CA VAL A 30 -70.64 -22.54 29.43
C VAL A 30 -71.61 -22.00 28.38
N LYS A 31 -72.27 -20.89 28.73
CA LYS A 31 -73.02 -20.05 27.80
C LYS A 31 -72.15 -19.80 26.56
N LEU A 32 -72.53 -20.44 25.45
CA LEU A 32 -72.09 -20.09 24.11
C LEU A 32 -72.62 -18.68 23.80
N LEU A 33 -71.88 -17.67 24.22
CA LEU A 33 -71.95 -16.36 23.59
C LEU A 33 -71.08 -16.47 22.33
N ASP A 34 -71.74 -16.41 21.18
CA ASP A 34 -71.15 -16.37 19.83
C ASP A 34 -70.19 -15.16 19.71
N LYS A 35 -68.98 -15.30 20.24
CA LYS A 35 -67.85 -14.42 19.99
C LYS A 35 -67.03 -15.08 18.91
N ARG A 36 -67.49 -14.95 17.66
CA ARG A 36 -66.57 -14.88 16.53
C ARG A 36 -65.59 -13.76 16.86
N SER A 37 -64.44 -14.13 17.42
CA SER A 37 -63.32 -13.23 17.60
C SER A 37 -62.94 -12.74 16.20
N ALA A 38 -63.45 -11.57 15.84
CA ALA A 38 -63.04 -10.91 14.62
C ALA A 38 -61.52 -10.77 14.67
N LEU A 39 -60.81 -11.49 13.81
CA LEU A 39 -59.39 -11.28 13.58
C LEU A 39 -59.24 -9.86 13.04
N LEU A 40 -58.96 -8.91 13.93
CA LEU A 40 -58.65 -7.53 13.57
C LEU A 40 -57.28 -7.56 12.89
N VAL A 41 -57.27 -7.65 11.56
CA VAL A 41 -56.05 -7.56 10.76
C VAL A 41 -55.62 -6.09 10.77
N PHE A 42 -54.75 -5.73 11.70
CA PHE A 42 -54.08 -4.44 11.68
C PHE A 42 -53.05 -4.45 10.54
N ALA A 43 -53.31 -3.66 9.49
CA ALA A 43 -52.32 -3.40 8.45
C ALA A 43 -51.11 -2.67 9.05
N GLN A 44 -50.01 -3.39 9.26
CA GLN A 44 -48.77 -2.78 9.72
C GLN A 44 -48.08 -2.05 8.57
N LYS A 45 -47.77 -0.77 8.77
CA LYS A 45 -47.00 0.05 7.82
C LYS A 45 -45.61 -0.58 7.61
N LYS A 46 -45.26 -0.90 6.36
CA LYS A 46 -43.98 -1.55 6.04
C LYS A 46 -42.80 -0.63 6.38
N ALA A 47 -41.90 -1.09 7.24
CA ALA A 47 -40.64 -0.41 7.53
C ALA A 47 -39.55 -0.79 6.50
N LYS A 48 -38.77 0.20 6.04
CA LYS A 48 -37.66 0.01 5.10
C LYS A 48 -36.45 -0.56 5.85
N LYS A 49 -36.02 -1.76 5.48
CA LYS A 49 -34.83 -2.41 6.07
C LYS A 49 -33.56 -1.93 5.38
N THR A 50 -32.59 -1.45 6.15
CA THR A 50 -31.26 -1.01 5.70
C THR A 50 -30.16 -1.90 6.30
N ARG A 51 -28.97 -1.90 5.70
CA ARG A 51 -27.78 -2.64 6.13
C ARG A 51 -26.53 -1.80 5.94
N LYS A 52 -25.63 -1.84 6.92
CA LYS A 52 -24.28 -1.26 6.83
C LYS A 52 -23.36 -2.23 6.12
N ILE A 53 -22.71 -1.74 5.07
CA ILE A 53 -21.85 -2.53 4.20
C ILE A 53 -20.54 -1.77 3.94
N ILE A 54 -19.52 -2.53 3.60
CA ILE A 54 -18.26 -2.03 3.08
C ILE A 54 -18.10 -2.47 1.64
N LEU A 55 -17.77 -1.53 0.75
CA LEU A 55 -17.51 -1.83 -0.66
C LEU A 55 -16.13 -2.46 -0.83
N LYS A 56 -16.07 -3.59 -1.54
CA LYS A 56 -14.82 -4.25 -1.93
C LYS A 56 -14.30 -3.76 -3.27
N GLU A 57 -15.19 -3.27 -4.12
CA GLU A 57 -14.92 -2.77 -5.46
C GLU A 57 -15.52 -1.39 -5.62
N ASP A 58 -15.05 -0.65 -6.61
CA ASP A 58 -15.68 0.60 -7.02
C ASP A 58 -17.03 0.29 -7.69
N VAL A 59 -18.07 0.99 -7.29
CA VAL A 59 -19.43 0.80 -7.82
C VAL A 59 -19.96 2.16 -8.21
N GLU A 60 -20.23 2.31 -9.51
CA GLU A 60 -20.98 3.44 -10.06
C GLU A 60 -22.28 3.60 -9.25
N ASP A 61 -22.59 4.84 -8.85
CA ASP A 61 -23.69 5.27 -7.96
C ASP A 61 -23.48 5.14 -6.45
N LEU A 62 -22.56 4.31 -5.94
CA LEU A 62 -22.33 4.20 -4.50
C LEU A 62 -21.04 4.90 -4.04
N GLY A 63 -19.93 4.67 -4.75
CA GLY A 63 -18.63 5.22 -4.40
C GLY A 63 -17.49 4.20 -4.47
N LYS A 64 -16.33 4.64 -3.98
CA LYS A 64 -15.06 3.92 -4.14
C LYS A 64 -14.94 2.72 -3.21
N LYS A 65 -14.04 1.80 -3.57
CA LYS A 65 -13.59 0.69 -2.72
C LYS A 65 -13.22 1.16 -1.31
N GLY A 66 -13.64 0.40 -0.30
CA GLY A 66 -13.33 0.62 1.11
C GLY A 66 -14.28 1.58 1.83
N GLN A 67 -15.31 2.12 1.16
CA GLN A 67 -16.26 3.03 1.79
C GLN A 67 -17.30 2.29 2.65
N LEU A 68 -17.60 2.86 3.81
CA LEU A 68 -18.65 2.41 4.72
C LEU A 68 -19.96 3.12 4.39
N LEU A 69 -20.96 2.37 3.92
CA LEU A 69 -22.24 2.93 3.48
C LEU A 69 -23.43 2.14 4.02
N GLU A 70 -24.56 2.82 4.17
CA GLU A 70 -25.82 2.18 4.56
C GLU A 70 -26.75 2.05 3.34
N VAL A 71 -27.01 0.82 2.93
CA VAL A 71 -27.82 0.51 1.74
C VAL A 71 -29.12 -0.20 2.10
N LYS A 72 -30.07 -0.24 1.16
CA LYS A 72 -31.30 -1.04 1.32
C LYS A 72 -30.93 -2.53 1.40
N ALA A 73 -31.55 -3.27 2.31
CA ALA A 73 -31.27 -4.69 2.51
C ALA A 73 -31.47 -5.54 1.24
N GLY A 74 -32.47 -5.21 0.42
CA GLY A 74 -32.73 -5.88 -0.86
C GLY A 74 -31.65 -5.61 -1.90
N PHE A 75 -31.09 -4.40 -1.92
CA PHE A 75 -30.00 -4.05 -2.84
C PHE A 75 -28.71 -4.82 -2.51
N TYR A 76 -28.39 -4.94 -1.22
CA TYR A 76 -27.29 -5.80 -0.79
C TYR A 76 -27.51 -7.26 -1.20
N ARG A 77 -28.68 -7.85 -0.89
CA ARG A 77 -28.94 -9.28 -1.10
C ARG A 77 -28.97 -9.67 -2.58
N ASN A 78 -29.55 -8.82 -3.43
CA ASN A 78 -29.81 -9.19 -4.83
C ASN A 78 -28.70 -8.75 -5.78
N PHE A 79 -27.94 -7.71 -5.45
CA PHE A 79 -26.93 -7.14 -6.35
C PHE A 79 -25.53 -7.25 -5.75
N LEU A 80 -25.28 -6.60 -4.61
CA LEU A 80 -23.90 -6.46 -4.11
C LEU A 80 -23.30 -7.75 -3.54
N HIS A 81 -24.12 -8.57 -2.88
CA HIS A 81 -23.69 -9.85 -2.31
C HIS A 81 -23.35 -10.91 -3.37
N PRO A 82 -24.23 -11.23 -4.34
CA PRO A 82 -23.91 -12.22 -5.37
C PRO A 82 -22.79 -11.78 -6.30
N MET A 83 -22.65 -10.47 -6.55
CA MET A 83 -21.53 -9.94 -7.35
C MET A 83 -20.21 -9.81 -6.55
N GLY A 84 -20.20 -10.10 -5.25
CA GLY A 84 -18.99 -9.98 -4.42
C GLY A 84 -18.52 -8.54 -4.16
N LYS A 85 -19.27 -7.53 -4.60
CA LYS A 85 -18.90 -6.11 -4.55
C LYS A 85 -18.94 -5.50 -3.15
N ALA A 86 -19.63 -6.12 -2.21
CA ALA A 86 -19.73 -5.61 -0.83
C ALA A 86 -19.74 -6.70 0.24
N GLN A 87 -19.23 -6.35 1.43
CA GLN A 87 -19.24 -7.19 2.62
C GLN A 87 -20.06 -6.54 3.74
N ILE A 88 -20.72 -7.37 4.56
CA ILE A 88 -21.44 -6.87 5.73
C ILE A 88 -20.43 -6.37 6.75
N VAL A 89 -20.72 -5.21 7.32
CA VAL A 89 -19.91 -4.62 8.37
C VAL A 89 -20.20 -5.34 9.66
N THR A 90 -19.27 -6.18 10.12
CA THR A 90 -19.30 -6.78 11.45
C THR A 90 -18.40 -5.97 12.39
N PRO A 91 -18.68 -5.95 13.71
CA PRO A 91 -17.82 -5.25 14.66
C PRO A 91 -16.39 -5.83 14.70
N ILE A 92 -16.23 -7.10 14.34
CA ILE A 92 -14.92 -7.76 14.22
C ILE A 92 -14.16 -7.19 13.02
N LEU A 93 -14.79 -7.17 11.84
CA LEU A 93 -14.19 -6.63 10.62
C LEU A 93 -13.79 -5.15 10.77
N LEU A 94 -14.61 -4.35 11.46
CA LEU A 94 -14.28 -2.96 11.77
C LEU A 94 -13.01 -2.82 12.61
N LYS A 95 -12.78 -3.73 13.57
CA LYS A 95 -11.58 -3.71 14.40
C LYS A 95 -10.36 -4.15 13.59
N GLU A 96 -10.47 -5.22 12.81
CA GLU A 96 -9.39 -5.70 11.94
C GLU A 96 -8.93 -4.63 10.96
N MET A 97 -9.87 -3.92 10.34
CA MET A 97 -9.55 -2.82 9.44
C MET A 97 -8.81 -1.69 10.15
N LYS A 98 -9.28 -1.27 11.33
CA LYS A 98 -8.59 -0.22 12.10
C LYS A 98 -7.17 -0.62 12.49
N MET A 99 -6.98 -1.87 12.91
CA MET A 99 -5.65 -2.40 13.25
C MET A 99 -4.72 -2.40 12.02
N GLU A 100 -5.24 -2.76 10.86
CA GLU A 100 -4.45 -2.76 9.62
C GLU A 100 -4.15 -1.33 9.16
N ASP A 101 -5.12 -0.42 9.23
CA ASP A 101 -4.93 1.00 8.91
C ASP A 101 -3.89 1.63 9.85
N GLU A 102 -3.98 1.38 11.16
CA GLU A 102 -3.00 1.83 12.16
C GLU A 102 -1.61 1.26 11.89
N ARG A 103 -1.51 0.00 11.47
CA ARG A 103 -0.24 -0.63 11.10
C ARG A 103 0.37 0.02 9.87
N ILE A 104 -0.44 0.26 8.82
CA ILE A 104 -0.01 0.93 7.60
C ILE A 104 0.42 2.37 7.90
N GLU A 105 -0.31 3.08 8.76
CA GLU A 105 0.05 4.43 9.18
C GLU A 105 1.33 4.46 10.01
N ALA A 106 1.51 3.51 10.92
CA ALA A 106 2.72 3.40 11.72
C ALA A 106 3.94 3.12 10.83
N GLU A 107 3.82 2.23 9.85
CA GLU A 107 4.89 1.94 8.90
C GLU A 107 5.23 3.16 8.05
N LYS A 108 4.21 3.86 7.53
CA LYS A 108 4.41 5.12 6.80
C LYS A 108 5.12 6.18 7.64
N LYS A 109 4.77 6.31 8.92
CA LYS A 109 5.42 7.25 9.84
C LYS A 109 6.89 6.88 10.07
N ARG A 110 7.19 5.60 10.31
CA ARG A 110 8.56 5.11 10.47
C ARG A 110 9.42 5.41 9.25
N VAL A 111 8.94 5.06 8.06
CA VAL A 111 9.66 5.34 6.80
C VAL A 111 9.88 6.84 6.61
N LYS A 112 8.90 7.68 6.97
CA LYS A 112 9.04 9.14 6.92
C LYS A 112 10.10 9.66 7.91
N GLU A 113 10.07 9.18 9.14
CA GLU A 113 11.03 9.55 10.19
C GLU A 113 12.45 9.15 9.81
N GLU A 114 12.64 7.91 9.31
CA GLU A 114 13.93 7.44 8.80
C GLU A 114 14.42 8.30 7.63
N ALA A 115 13.55 8.62 6.68
CA ALA A 115 13.90 9.48 5.54
C ALA A 115 14.27 10.91 5.97
N GLN A 116 13.61 11.46 7.00
CA GLN A 116 13.94 12.77 7.57
C GLN A 116 15.29 12.74 8.30
N GLN A 117 15.55 11.71 9.09
CA GLN A 117 16.84 11.54 9.75
C GLN A 117 17.98 11.43 8.72
N LEU A 118 17.77 10.68 7.64
CA LEU A 118 18.73 10.60 6.55
C LEU A 118 18.96 11.98 5.90
N ALA A 119 17.89 12.74 5.63
CA ALA A 119 18.02 14.09 5.07
C ALA A 119 18.90 15.00 5.95
N LEU A 120 18.66 15.02 7.27
CA LEU A 120 19.45 15.79 8.22
C LEU A 120 20.94 15.38 8.25
N ILE A 121 21.23 14.08 8.12
CA ILE A 121 22.62 13.58 8.04
C ILE A 121 23.29 14.11 6.77
N PHE A 122 22.61 14.08 5.63
CA PHE A 122 23.16 14.58 4.37
C PHE A 122 23.40 16.09 4.38
N GLU A 123 22.47 16.87 4.96
CA GLU A 123 22.61 18.32 5.14
C GLU A 123 23.79 18.66 6.06
N THR A 124 23.97 17.92 7.16
CA THR A 124 25.06 18.14 8.12
C THR A 124 26.44 17.88 7.50
N VAL A 125 26.55 16.88 6.60
CA VAL A 125 27.81 16.60 5.92
C VAL A 125 28.15 17.65 4.86
N GLY A 126 27.14 18.26 4.25
CA GLY A 126 27.15 19.60 3.62
C GLY A 126 28.03 19.82 2.39
N ALA A 127 29.20 19.18 2.27
CA ALA A 127 30.18 19.42 1.23
C ALA A 127 30.91 18.14 0.80
N PHE A 128 30.40 17.46 -0.22
CA PHE A 128 31.08 16.31 -0.81
C PHE A 128 32.15 16.79 -1.80
N LYS A 129 33.38 16.33 -1.61
CA LYS A 129 34.52 16.69 -2.46
C LYS A 129 34.67 15.67 -3.59
N VAL A 130 34.31 16.09 -4.80
CA VAL A 130 34.50 15.26 -6.00
C VAL A 130 35.83 15.63 -6.65
N LYS A 131 36.69 14.63 -6.87
CA LYS A 131 37.99 14.80 -7.53
C LYS A 131 37.92 14.24 -8.94
N ARG A 132 38.04 15.10 -9.96
CA ARG A 132 38.16 14.72 -11.37
C ARG A 132 39.38 15.37 -12.01
N LYS A 133 39.83 14.81 -13.14
CA LYS A 133 40.95 15.36 -13.91
C LYS A 133 40.52 16.67 -14.56
N GLY A 134 41.25 17.75 -14.26
CA GLY A 134 41.05 19.05 -14.88
C GLY A 134 41.50 19.06 -16.33
N GLY A 135 40.75 19.77 -17.17
CA GLY A 135 41.11 20.17 -18.53
C GLY A 135 41.88 21.49 -18.56
N LYS A 136 41.93 22.13 -19.73
CA LYS A 136 42.54 23.46 -19.86
C LYS A 136 41.64 24.49 -19.13
N GLY A 137 42.16 25.16 -18.11
CA GLY A 137 41.43 26.20 -17.35
C GLY A 137 40.49 25.63 -16.29
N LYS A 138 39.24 26.13 -16.25
CA LYS A 138 38.22 25.73 -15.24
C LYS A 138 37.34 24.53 -15.66
N GLN A 139 37.50 24.02 -16.88
CA GLN A 139 36.72 22.90 -17.41
C GLN A 139 37.29 21.55 -16.97
N ILE A 140 36.42 20.56 -16.73
CA ILE A 140 36.81 19.19 -16.38
C ILE A 140 36.64 18.24 -17.57
N PHE A 141 37.41 17.15 -17.59
CA PHE A 141 37.23 16.09 -18.58
C PHE A 141 36.08 15.16 -18.17
N GLY A 142 34.98 15.24 -18.90
CA GLY A 142 33.73 14.49 -18.66
C GLY A 142 32.76 15.22 -17.74
N SER A 143 31.49 14.80 -17.76
CA SER A 143 30.46 15.28 -16.83
C SER A 143 30.47 14.45 -15.53
N VAL A 144 30.07 15.09 -14.43
CA VAL A 144 29.83 14.40 -13.16
C VAL A 144 28.45 13.76 -13.25
N THR A 145 28.40 12.43 -13.11
CA THR A 145 27.16 11.67 -13.22
C THR A 145 26.60 11.34 -11.83
N ALA A 146 25.32 10.97 -11.77
CA ALA A 146 24.70 10.50 -10.52
C ALA A 146 25.43 9.29 -9.91
N GLN A 147 26.07 8.45 -10.74
CA GLN A 147 26.84 7.29 -10.26
C GLN A 147 28.06 7.72 -9.45
N ASP A 148 28.80 8.74 -9.93
CA ASP A 148 29.98 9.25 -9.24
C ASP A 148 29.64 9.75 -7.83
N LEU A 149 28.46 10.35 -7.65
CA LEU A 149 28.01 10.81 -6.36
C LEU A 149 27.58 9.70 -5.43
N VAL A 150 26.88 8.69 -5.96
CA VAL A 150 26.54 7.48 -5.20
C VAL A 150 27.82 6.83 -4.67
N ASP A 151 28.85 6.72 -5.50
CA ASP A 151 30.12 6.10 -5.11
C ASP A 151 30.85 6.94 -4.04
N ILE A 152 30.80 8.28 -4.13
CA ILE A 152 31.38 9.19 -3.14
C ILE A 152 30.61 9.15 -1.81
N ILE A 153 29.28 9.10 -1.87
CA ILE A 153 28.42 8.95 -0.69
C ILE A 153 28.73 7.61 0.00
N LYS A 154 28.86 6.51 -0.77
CA LYS A 154 29.28 5.22 -0.22
C LYS A 154 30.66 5.30 0.42
N ALA A 155 31.63 5.98 -0.20
CA ALA A 155 32.97 6.10 0.34
C ALA A 155 33.06 6.95 1.62
N GLN A 156 32.27 8.03 1.72
CA GLN A 156 32.35 8.97 2.84
C GLN A 156 31.41 8.64 4.00
N LEU A 157 30.20 8.19 3.69
CA LEU A 157 29.14 7.92 4.66
C LEU A 157 28.90 6.42 4.89
N GLN A 158 29.46 5.54 4.05
CA GLN A 158 29.20 4.08 4.07
C GLN A 158 27.70 3.78 3.99
N ARG A 159 26.95 4.59 3.23
CA ARG A 159 25.52 4.41 3.00
C ARG A 159 25.25 4.17 1.52
N ASP A 160 24.41 3.19 1.25
CA ASP A 160 23.95 2.86 -0.09
C ASP A 160 22.77 3.77 -0.47
N VAL A 161 22.97 4.58 -1.51
CA VAL A 161 21.93 5.43 -2.11
C VAL A 161 21.73 5.02 -3.56
N ASP A 162 20.48 4.95 -4.00
CA ASP A 162 20.14 4.61 -5.38
C ASP A 162 20.30 5.82 -6.31
N LYS A 163 20.87 5.58 -7.51
CA LYS A 163 21.03 6.59 -8.57
C LYS A 163 19.73 7.27 -9.03
N LYS A 164 18.56 6.65 -8.80
CA LYS A 164 17.24 7.18 -9.19
C LYS A 164 16.77 8.31 -8.28
N ILE A 165 17.33 8.40 -7.08
CA ILE A 165 16.96 9.35 -6.02
C ILE A 165 17.72 10.67 -6.20
N VAL A 166 18.84 10.64 -6.92
CA VAL A 166 19.75 11.77 -7.12
C VAL A 166 19.31 12.60 -8.34
N SER A 167 19.04 13.89 -8.12
CA SER A 167 18.77 14.87 -9.18
C SER A 167 19.96 15.81 -9.28
N LEU A 168 20.64 15.81 -10.43
CA LEU A 168 21.84 16.61 -10.66
C LEU A 168 21.71 17.55 -11.86
N PRO A 169 22.13 18.83 -11.74
CA PRO A 169 22.45 19.63 -12.91
C PRO A 169 23.73 19.11 -13.59
N GLU A 170 23.88 19.38 -14.89
CA GLU A 170 25.08 18.97 -15.62
C GLU A 170 26.30 19.81 -15.20
N ILE A 171 27.27 19.17 -14.55
CA ILE A 171 28.48 19.84 -14.05
C ILE A 171 29.65 19.55 -15.01
N ARG A 172 30.14 20.60 -15.66
CA ARG A 172 31.31 20.58 -16.59
C ARG A 172 32.45 21.49 -16.17
N GLU A 173 32.27 22.27 -15.11
CA GLU A 173 33.26 23.23 -14.61
C GLU A 173 33.62 22.95 -13.15
N THR A 174 34.75 23.51 -12.74
CA THR A 174 35.21 23.46 -11.35
C THR A 174 34.49 24.54 -10.56
N GLY A 175 33.69 24.15 -9.56
CA GLY A 175 32.90 25.07 -8.76
C GLY A 175 32.13 24.36 -7.65
N GLU A 176 31.34 25.15 -6.93
CA GLU A 176 30.37 24.67 -5.95
C GLU A 176 29.00 24.54 -6.63
N TYR A 177 28.39 23.36 -6.51
CA TYR A 177 27.08 23.06 -7.08
C TYR A 177 26.18 22.49 -6.01
N ILE A 178 24.89 22.74 -6.10
CA ILE A 178 23.89 22.16 -5.19
C ILE A 178 23.29 20.95 -5.89
N ALA A 179 23.28 19.81 -5.19
CA ALA A 179 22.62 18.59 -5.64
C ALA A 179 21.42 18.27 -4.74
N GLU A 180 20.35 17.76 -5.36
CA GLU A 180 19.12 17.40 -4.65
C GLU A 180 18.98 15.87 -4.56
N LEU A 181 18.77 15.36 -3.34
CA LEU A 181 18.40 13.98 -3.07
C LEU A 181 16.90 13.90 -2.74
N LYS A 182 16.13 13.19 -3.56
CA LYS A 182 14.69 12.96 -3.37
C LYS A 182 14.44 11.64 -2.64
N LEU A 183 14.63 11.62 -1.32
CA LEU A 183 14.52 10.41 -0.50
C LEU A 183 13.08 9.87 -0.43
N HIS A 184 12.10 10.73 -0.15
CA HIS A 184 10.68 10.37 -0.12
C HIS A 184 9.81 11.47 -0.74
N SER A 185 8.53 11.19 -1.00
CA SER A 185 7.61 12.16 -1.65
C SER A 185 7.51 13.50 -0.92
N GLU A 186 7.78 13.50 0.39
CA GLU A 186 7.74 14.68 1.25
C GLU A 186 9.13 15.18 1.70
N SER A 187 10.20 14.39 1.56
CA SER A 187 11.55 14.77 2.01
C SER A 187 12.54 14.90 0.86
N LYS A 188 13.10 16.10 0.74
CA LYS A 188 14.21 16.44 -0.15
C LYS A 188 15.38 16.87 0.72
N ALA A 189 16.59 16.44 0.38
CA ALA A 189 17.81 16.91 1.02
C ALA A 189 18.67 17.63 -0.04
N GLU A 190 19.16 18.81 0.31
CA GLU A 190 20.07 19.59 -0.53
C GLU A 190 21.48 19.50 0.08
N PHE A 191 22.48 19.28 -0.76
CA PHE A 191 23.86 19.25 -0.29
C PHE A 191 24.81 19.87 -1.32
N GLY A 192 25.85 20.53 -0.80
CA GLY A 192 26.90 21.14 -1.59
C GLY A 192 27.84 20.08 -2.17
N LEU A 193 28.14 20.24 -3.44
CA LEU A 193 29.17 19.52 -4.17
C LEU A 193 30.30 20.49 -4.47
N MET A 194 31.48 20.23 -3.91
CA MET A 194 32.68 20.98 -4.25
C MET A 194 33.55 20.15 -5.20
N GLN A 195 33.62 20.60 -6.46
CA GLN A 195 34.50 20.01 -7.46
C GLN A 195 35.92 20.54 -7.28
N LYS A 196 36.90 19.65 -7.12
CA LYS A 196 38.32 20.01 -7.09
C LYS A 196 39.07 19.37 -8.25
N GLN A 197 39.94 20.15 -8.89
CA GLN A 197 40.88 19.63 -9.88
C GLN A 197 41.90 18.73 -9.19
N GLY A 198 41.88 17.45 -9.54
CA GLY A 198 42.89 16.50 -9.10
C GLY A 198 44.16 16.69 -9.92
N TYR A 199 45.13 17.43 -9.39
CA TYR A 199 46.48 17.45 -9.96
C TYR A 199 47.13 16.09 -9.68
N ARG A 200 47.50 15.38 -10.75
CA ARG A 200 48.24 14.13 -10.66
C ARG A 200 49.60 14.47 -10.02
N VAL A 201 49.89 13.92 -8.85
CA VAL A 201 51.26 13.77 -8.34
C VAL A 201 52.01 12.76 -9.23
N ALA A 202 52.14 13.07 -10.52
CA ALA A 202 52.95 12.33 -11.45
C ALA A 202 54.06 13.26 -11.91
N SER A 203 55.07 13.39 -11.05
CA SER A 203 56.39 13.86 -11.48
C SER A 203 57.48 13.40 -10.51
N TRP A 204 57.23 13.41 -9.20
CA TRP A 204 58.28 13.12 -8.21
C TRP A 204 58.78 11.66 -8.19
N ILE A 205 57.92 10.65 -8.35
CA ILE A 205 58.37 9.23 -8.35
C ILE A 205 59.17 8.87 -9.61
N VAL A 206 58.79 9.42 -10.78
CA VAL A 206 59.52 9.17 -12.04
C VAL A 206 60.81 9.99 -12.11
N ILE A 207 60.83 11.19 -11.51
CA ILE A 207 62.04 12.01 -11.42
C ILE A 207 63.03 11.46 -10.38
N MET A 208 62.57 10.99 -9.20
CA MET A 208 63.45 10.34 -8.21
C MET A 208 64.06 9.03 -8.74
N CYS A 209 63.31 8.24 -9.51
CA CYS A 209 63.83 7.01 -10.09
C CYS A 209 64.89 7.28 -11.18
N ASN A 210 64.79 8.38 -11.93
CA ASN A 210 65.79 8.75 -12.94
C ASN A 210 67.02 9.49 -12.33
N LEU A 211 66.87 10.13 -11.17
CA LEU A 211 68.00 10.73 -10.45
C LEU A 211 68.87 9.67 -9.74
N MET A 212 68.28 8.62 -9.16
CA MET A 212 69.03 7.57 -8.44
C MET A 212 69.75 6.56 -9.34
N CYS A 213 69.46 6.50 -10.64
CA CYS A 213 70.14 5.59 -11.57
C CYS A 213 71.31 6.21 -12.33
N ARG A 214 71.58 7.53 -12.19
CA ARG A 214 72.64 8.21 -12.97
C ARG A 214 73.99 8.32 -12.28
N ASP A 215 74.09 7.94 -11.00
CA ASP A 215 75.32 8.06 -10.19
C ASP A 215 76.10 6.73 -10.02
N VAL A 216 75.74 5.66 -10.74
CA VAL A 216 76.42 4.33 -10.62
C VAL A 216 77.28 3.99 -11.85
N LEU A 217 77.51 4.92 -12.77
CA LEU A 217 78.30 4.65 -13.99
C LEU A 217 79.40 5.69 -14.24
N VAL A 218 80.17 6.04 -13.21
CA VAL A 218 81.51 6.65 -13.35
C VAL A 218 82.41 6.11 -12.24
N VAL A 219 82.95 4.90 -12.44
CA VAL A 219 84.20 4.42 -11.84
C VAL A 219 85.00 3.77 -12.95
#